data_AF-A0A345SYH6-F1
#
_entry.id   AF-A0A345SYH6-F1
#
_cell.length_a   1.000
_cell.length_b   1.000
_cell.length_c   1.000
_cell.angle_alpha   90.00
_cell.angle_beta   90.00
_cell.angle_gamma   90.00
#
_symmetry.space_group_name_H-M   'P 1'
#
loop_
_entity.id
_entity.type
_entity.pdbx_description
1 polymer ?
#
loop_
_entity_poly.entity_id
_entity_poly.type
_entity_poly.pdbx_seq_one_letter_code
_entity_poly.pdbx_strand_id
1 'polypeptide(L)'
;MDSSVDFWSALLTETIDHPIPLDQSQVNLVAAVLQQAVWDCRPPAEQAAHDGRDDGITLGRLAAHWTGIAEREEHCDVINVNGERLYVVPLSLEGWYQVRAALSEHATRLSLKPSDNPESRENRRRARQALLLVDRIKEAIHER
;
A
#
# COMPACT_ATOMS: atom_id res chain seq x y z
N MET A 1 -5.14 -28.48 -38.00
CA MET A 1 -5.95 -27.95 -36.90
C MET A 1 -5.69 -28.84 -35.71
N ASP A 2 -4.80 -28.40 -34.84
CA ASP A 2 -4.95 -28.67 -33.41
C ASP A 2 -4.23 -27.55 -32.67
N SER A 3 -5.04 -26.79 -31.94
CA SER A 3 -4.67 -25.59 -31.24
C SER A 3 -4.39 -25.92 -29.78
N SER A 4 -3.43 -25.19 -29.21
CA SER A 4 -3.59 -24.63 -27.87
C SER A 4 -3.63 -25.61 -26.70
N VAL A 5 -2.51 -26.25 -26.41
CA VAL A 5 -2.14 -26.60 -25.04
C VAL A 5 -0.64 -26.33 -24.97
N ASP A 6 -0.22 -25.29 -24.24
CA ASP A 6 1.17 -24.96 -23.83
C ASP A 6 1.45 -23.44 -23.76
N PHE A 7 0.42 -22.58 -23.66
CA PHE A 7 0.62 -21.15 -23.40
C PHE A 7 0.26 -20.72 -21.96
N TRP A 8 -0.51 -21.54 -21.23
CA TRP A 8 -1.02 -21.16 -19.90
C TRP A 8 -0.26 -21.75 -18.71
N SER A 9 0.62 -22.73 -18.93
CA SER A 9 1.39 -23.34 -17.82
C SER A 9 2.62 -22.50 -17.40
N ALA A 10 2.89 -21.37 -18.07
CA ALA A 10 4.02 -20.48 -17.81
C ALA A 10 3.64 -19.23 -16.97
N LEU A 11 2.42 -19.14 -16.45
CA LEU A 11 1.98 -18.01 -15.60
C LEU A 11 1.62 -18.42 -14.17
N LEU A 12 2.07 -19.59 -13.72
CA LEU A 12 2.06 -20.00 -12.31
C LEU A 12 3.39 -19.61 -11.64
N THR A 13 3.80 -18.35 -11.79
CA THR A 13 4.45 -17.72 -10.64
C THR A 13 3.30 -17.42 -9.70
N GLU A 14 2.95 -18.38 -8.84
CA GLU A 14 2.17 -18.13 -7.63
C GLU A 14 2.89 -17.04 -6.84
N THR A 15 2.61 -15.78 -7.17
CA THR A 15 2.81 -14.69 -6.24
C THR A 15 1.87 -15.02 -5.11
N ILE A 16 2.39 -15.63 -4.05
CA ILE A 16 1.61 -15.97 -2.87
C ILE A 16 1.11 -14.64 -2.31
N ASP A 17 -0.14 -14.31 -2.62
CA ASP A 17 -0.77 -13.11 -2.11
C ASP A 17 -0.93 -13.26 -0.60
N HIS A 18 -0.60 -12.20 0.14
CA HIS A 18 -0.68 -12.17 1.60
C HIS A 18 -1.88 -11.30 2.00
N PRO A 19 -3.12 -11.83 1.95
CA PRO A 19 -4.30 -11.01 2.23
C PRO A 19 -4.29 -10.53 3.69
N ILE A 20 -4.36 -9.21 3.87
CA ILE A 20 -4.54 -8.58 5.18
C ILE A 20 -5.89 -7.84 5.16
N PRO A 21 -6.83 -8.17 6.06
CA PRO A 21 -8.11 -7.49 6.13
C PRO A 21 -7.96 -6.10 6.76
N LEU A 22 -8.40 -5.05 6.07
CA LEU A 22 -8.32 -3.66 6.50
C LEU A 22 -9.69 -3.01 6.54
N ASP A 23 -9.94 -2.11 7.48
CA ASP A 23 -11.13 -1.25 7.41
C ASP A 23 -10.94 -0.09 6.41
N GLN A 24 -12.03 0.59 6.04
CA GLN A 24 -11.97 1.72 5.09
C GLN A 24 -10.99 2.82 5.53
N SER A 25 -10.90 3.10 6.83
CA SER A 25 -10.01 4.16 7.34
C SER A 25 -8.54 3.78 7.16
N GLN A 26 -8.21 2.50 7.30
CA GLN A 26 -6.88 1.95 7.05
C GLN A 26 -6.54 1.95 5.56
N VAL A 27 -7.48 1.55 4.70
CA VAL A 27 -7.31 1.62 3.23
C VAL A 27 -7.03 3.06 2.80
N ASN A 28 -7.84 4.02 3.27
CA ASN A 28 -7.67 5.44 2.95
C ASN A 28 -6.33 5.99 3.45
N LEU A 29 -5.89 5.57 4.63
CA LEU A 29 -4.60 5.96 5.17
C LEU A 29 -3.45 5.48 4.28
N VAL A 30 -3.46 4.21 3.87
CA VAL A 30 -2.42 3.67 2.98
C VAL A 30 -2.40 4.41 1.64
N ALA A 31 -3.58 4.61 1.02
CA ALA A 31 -3.69 5.34 -0.23
C ALA A 31 -3.12 6.76 -0.12
N ALA A 32 -3.50 7.50 0.92
CA ALA A 32 -3.00 8.86 1.15
C ALA A 32 -1.49 8.91 1.39
N VAL A 33 -0.94 7.97 2.17
CA VAL A 33 0.50 7.90 2.47
C VAL A 33 1.32 7.58 1.23
N LEU A 34 0.86 6.64 0.39
CA LEU A 34 1.54 6.30 -0.85
C LEU A 34 1.46 7.42 -1.87
N GLN A 35 0.31 8.09 -2.01
CA GLN A 35 0.20 9.28 -2.86
C GLN A 35 1.17 10.38 -2.41
N GLN A 36 1.27 10.63 -1.09
CA GLN A 36 2.24 11.59 -0.56
C GLN A 36 3.67 11.18 -0.88
N ALA A 37 4.02 9.89 -0.70
CA ALA A 37 5.35 9.38 -1.03
C ALA A 37 5.69 9.56 -2.52
N VAL A 38 4.72 9.34 -3.42
CA VAL A 38 4.90 9.63 -4.85
C VAL A 38 5.17 11.11 -5.11
N TRP A 39 4.45 12.01 -4.45
CA TRP A 39 4.69 13.45 -4.59
C TRP A 39 6.06 13.86 -4.09
N ASP A 40 6.51 13.32 -2.96
CA ASP A 40 7.82 13.64 -2.39
C ASP A 40 8.98 13.11 -3.25
N CYS A 41 8.78 11.97 -3.91
CA CYS A 41 9.78 11.34 -4.77
C CYS A 41 9.69 11.80 -6.24
N ARG A 42 8.79 12.71 -6.60
CA ARG A 42 8.66 13.21 -7.97
C ARG A 42 9.96 13.92 -8.37
N PRO A 43 10.65 13.47 -9.45
CA PRO A 43 11.84 14.15 -9.91
C PRO A 43 11.50 15.58 -10.38
N PRO A 44 12.43 16.53 -10.29
CA PRO A 44 12.28 17.83 -10.95
C PRO A 44 12.00 17.60 -12.44
N ALA A 45 11.14 18.44 -13.03
CA ALA A 45 10.57 18.26 -14.37
C ALA A 45 11.58 18.04 -15.50
N GLU A 46 12.87 18.32 -15.26
CA GLU A 46 13.97 18.22 -16.23
C GLU A 46 14.61 16.83 -16.32
N GLN A 47 14.26 15.87 -15.46
CA GLN A 47 14.91 14.54 -15.39
C GLN A 47 13.99 13.36 -15.73
N ALA A 48 12.77 13.62 -16.23
CA ALA A 48 11.78 12.61 -16.55
C ALA A 48 12.06 11.90 -17.89
N ALA A 49 13.25 11.32 -18.05
CA ALA A 49 13.55 10.42 -19.17
C ALA A 49 14.63 9.42 -18.76
N HIS A 50 14.20 8.31 -18.17
CA HIS A 50 14.92 7.06 -18.36
C HIS A 50 13.92 5.92 -18.52
N ASP A 51 13.81 5.48 -19.77
CA ASP A 51 13.20 4.22 -20.18
C ASP A 51 13.98 3.07 -19.52
N GLY A 52 13.35 2.45 -18.54
CA GLY A 52 13.74 1.15 -18.01
C GLY A 52 12.47 0.33 -17.90
N ARG A 53 12.46 -0.84 -18.53
CA ARG A 53 11.41 -1.84 -18.37
C ARG A 53 11.48 -2.35 -16.93
N ASP A 54 10.83 -1.62 -16.03
CA ASP A 54 10.76 -1.96 -14.62
C ASP A 54 9.54 -2.85 -14.41
N ASP A 55 9.82 -4.16 -14.41
CA ASP A 55 8.86 -5.21 -14.09
C ASP A 55 8.61 -5.30 -12.57
N GLY A 56 9.23 -4.44 -11.75
CA GLY A 56 9.01 -4.32 -10.31
C GLY A 56 7.77 -3.49 -9.91
N ILE A 57 7.45 -3.54 -8.61
CA ILE A 57 6.42 -2.67 -8.00
C ILE A 57 7.03 -1.28 -7.85
N THR A 58 6.68 -0.38 -8.77
CA THR A 58 7.02 1.04 -8.62
C THR A 58 6.09 1.70 -7.60
N LEU A 59 6.61 2.66 -6.84
CA LEU A 59 5.82 3.44 -5.87
C LEU A 59 4.58 4.10 -6.51
N GLY A 60 4.70 4.54 -7.77
CA GLY A 60 3.58 5.08 -8.55
C GLY A 60 2.49 4.06 -8.87
N ARG A 61 2.86 2.84 -9.28
CA ARG A 61 1.90 1.75 -9.52
C ARG A 61 1.22 1.33 -8.22
N LEU A 62 1.99 1.22 -7.12
CA LEU A 62 1.45 0.88 -5.81
C LEU A 62 0.47 1.95 -5.32
N ALA A 63 0.79 3.24 -5.46
CA ALA A 63 -0.12 4.32 -5.09
C ALA A 63 -1.41 4.31 -5.94
N ALA A 64 -1.30 4.08 -7.24
CA ALA A 64 -2.47 3.98 -8.12
C ALA A 64 -3.37 2.79 -7.74
N HIS A 65 -2.76 1.63 -7.46
CA HIS A 65 -3.47 0.44 -6.99
C HIS A 65 -4.26 0.71 -5.70
N TRP A 66 -3.62 1.29 -4.69
CA TRP A 66 -4.28 1.63 -3.43
C TRP A 66 -5.34 2.73 -3.57
N THR A 67 -5.18 3.64 -4.52
CA THR A 67 -6.21 4.64 -4.85
C THR A 67 -7.45 3.97 -5.47
N GLY A 68 -7.24 3.00 -6.38
CA GLY A 68 -8.31 2.20 -6.96
C GLY A 68 -9.10 1.42 -5.90
N ILE A 69 -8.41 0.83 -4.93
CA ILE A 69 -9.05 0.17 -3.77
C ILE A 69 -9.88 1.19 -2.97
N ALA A 70 -9.27 2.32 -2.58
CA ALA A 70 -9.91 3.31 -1.70
C ALA A 70 -11.16 3.96 -2.32
N GLU A 71 -11.12 4.26 -3.62
CA GLU A 71 -12.17 5.00 -4.30
C GLU A 71 -13.22 4.10 -4.97
N ARG A 72 -12.81 2.91 -5.43
CA ARG A 72 -13.60 2.08 -6.35
C ARG A 72 -13.66 0.61 -5.95
N GLU A 73 -12.98 0.23 -4.87
CA GLU A 73 -12.91 -1.15 -4.40
C GLU A 73 -12.33 -2.11 -5.45
N GLU A 74 -11.48 -1.57 -6.33
CA GLU A 74 -10.79 -2.36 -7.35
C GLU A 74 -9.70 -3.21 -6.71
N HIS A 75 -9.50 -4.44 -7.20
CA HIS A 75 -8.41 -5.33 -6.77
C HIS A 75 -8.41 -5.72 -5.28
N CYS A 76 -9.58 -5.74 -4.63
CA CYS A 76 -9.74 -6.28 -3.28
C CYS A 76 -11.04 -7.08 -3.15
N ASP A 77 -11.07 -8.03 -2.23
CA ASP A 77 -12.33 -8.65 -1.80
C ASP A 77 -12.90 -7.86 -0.62
N VAL A 78 -14.22 -7.65 -0.63
CA VAL A 78 -14.91 -7.00 0.49
C VAL A 78 -15.71 -8.04 1.26
N ILE A 79 -15.37 -8.20 2.55
CA ILE A 79 -16.09 -9.09 3.47
C ILE A 79 -16.77 -8.27 4.57
N ASN A 80 -17.93 -8.73 5.03
CA ASN A 80 -18.63 -8.13 6.16
C ASN A 80 -18.49 -9.05 7.37
N VAL A 81 -17.86 -8.55 8.44
CA VAL A 81 -17.65 -9.28 9.70
C VAL A 81 -18.28 -8.47 10.82
N ASN A 82 -19.28 -9.02 11.51
CA ASN A 82 -19.97 -8.35 12.62
C ASN A 82 -20.54 -6.95 12.29
N GLY A 83 -20.94 -6.72 11.05
CA GLY A 83 -21.43 -5.41 10.59
C GLY A 83 -20.33 -4.42 10.19
N GLU A 84 -19.06 -4.81 10.31
CA GLU A 84 -17.92 -4.04 9.83
C GLU A 84 -17.51 -4.53 8.43
N ARG A 85 -17.23 -3.57 7.54
CA ARG A 85 -16.79 -3.81 6.17
C ARG A 85 -15.27 -3.85 6.14
N LEU A 86 -14.71 -4.97 5.71
CA LEU A 86 -13.27 -5.20 5.63
C LEU A 86 -12.85 -5.45 4.18
N TYR A 87 -11.78 -4.78 3.78
CA TYR A 87 -11.11 -4.86 2.50
C TYR A 87 -9.94 -5.84 2.62
N VAL A 88 -10.05 -6.97 1.95
CA VAL A 88 -9.00 -7.99 1.87
C VAL A 88 -8.20 -7.70 0.62
N VAL A 89 -6.99 -7.17 0.81
CA VAL A 89 -6.14 -6.72 -0.28
C VAL A 89 -5.09 -7.80 -0.58
N PRO A 90 -5.13 -8.48 -1.74
CA PRO A 90 -4.10 -9.39 -2.17
C PRO A 90 -2.88 -8.59 -2.67
N LEU A 91 -1.78 -8.66 -1.92
CA LEU A 91 -0.50 -8.08 -2.30
C LEU A 91 0.62 -9.09 -2.09
N SER A 92 1.65 -8.98 -2.91
CA SER A 92 2.90 -9.70 -2.70
C SER A 92 3.57 -9.26 -1.39
N LEU A 93 4.46 -10.10 -0.87
CA LEU A 93 5.27 -9.77 0.32
C LEU A 93 6.06 -8.46 0.12
N GLU A 94 6.63 -8.26 -1.07
CA GLU A 94 7.32 -7.02 -1.43
C GLU A 94 6.38 -5.80 -1.35
N GLY A 95 5.17 -5.93 -1.89
CA GLY A 95 4.16 -4.87 -1.82
C GLY A 95 3.83 -4.47 -0.38
N TRP A 96 3.66 -5.44 0.51
CA TRP A 96 3.43 -5.17 1.93
C TRP A 96 4.64 -4.53 2.63
N TYR A 97 5.87 -4.93 2.27
CA TYR A 97 7.06 -4.28 2.80
C TYR A 97 7.16 -2.82 2.37
N GLN A 98 6.83 -2.50 1.11
CA GLN A 98 6.80 -1.13 0.62
C GLN A 98 5.74 -0.28 1.33
N VAL A 99 4.52 -0.82 1.52
CA VAL A 99 3.45 -0.15 2.31
C VAL A 99 3.92 0.12 3.74
N ARG A 100 4.51 -0.88 4.40
CA ARG A 100 5.03 -0.75 5.77
C ARG A 100 6.10 0.32 5.88
N ALA A 101 7.03 0.37 4.92
CA ALA A 101 8.09 1.38 4.87
C ALA A 101 7.50 2.79 4.72
N ALA A 102 6.55 2.98 3.80
CA ALA A 102 5.90 4.27 3.57
C ALA A 102 5.14 4.77 4.81
N LEU A 103 4.41 3.88 5.50
CA LEU A 103 3.72 4.20 6.76
C LEU A 103 4.69 4.58 7.89
N SER A 104 5.81 3.86 8.01
CA SER A 104 6.83 4.13 9.03
C SER A 104 7.50 5.49 8.83
N GLU A 105 7.84 5.79 7.58
CA GLU A 105 8.38 7.09 7.18
C GLU A 105 7.38 8.22 7.43
N HIS A 106 6.11 8.02 7.06
CA HIS A 106 5.04 8.98 7.33
C HIS A 106 4.89 9.29 8.82
N ALA A 107 4.85 8.25 9.67
CA ALA A 107 4.77 8.41 11.11
C ALA A 107 5.98 9.16 11.68
N THR A 108 7.18 8.86 11.19
CA THR A 108 8.42 9.54 11.59
C THR A 108 8.36 11.02 11.23
N ARG A 109 7.98 11.37 10.01
CA ARG A 109 7.85 12.77 9.58
C ARG A 109 6.81 13.55 10.38
N LEU A 110 5.67 12.94 10.70
CA LEU A 110 4.67 13.58 11.55
C LEU A 110 5.17 13.80 12.99
N SER A 111 6.04 12.91 13.49
CA SER A 111 6.60 12.98 14.84
C SER A 111 7.72 14.01 14.96
N LEU A 112 8.42 14.32 13.87
CA LEU A 112 9.48 15.33 13.82
C LEU A 112 8.96 16.76 13.68
N LYS A 113 7.66 16.97 13.41
CA LYS A 113 7.07 18.32 13.33
C LYS A 113 7.05 18.98 14.72
N PRO A 114 7.54 20.22 14.88
CA PRO A 114 7.60 20.92 16.17
C PRO A 114 6.27 20.93 16.92
N SER A 115 6.29 20.69 18.22
CA SER A 115 5.09 20.49 19.05
C SER A 115 4.27 21.76 19.31
N ASP A 116 4.80 22.94 18.97
CA ASP A 116 4.24 24.23 19.37
C ASP A 116 3.13 24.73 18.44
N ASN A 117 2.74 23.93 17.43
CA ASN A 117 1.61 24.23 16.56
C ASN A 117 0.33 23.49 17.01
N PRO A 118 -0.87 24.10 16.87
CA PRO A 118 -2.16 23.48 17.22
C PRO A 118 -2.43 22.15 16.50
N GLU A 119 -1.76 21.91 15.37
CA GLU A 119 -1.81 20.65 14.62
C GLU A 119 -1.10 19.46 15.31
N SER A 120 -0.34 19.71 16.38
CA SER A 120 0.48 18.69 17.06
C SER A 120 -0.32 17.49 17.57
N ARG A 121 -1.56 17.70 18.05
CA ARG A 121 -2.40 16.59 18.54
C ARG A 121 -2.87 15.69 17.41
N GLU A 122 -3.27 16.29 16.29
CA GLU A 122 -3.74 15.56 15.11
C GLU A 122 -2.59 14.82 14.42
N ASN A 123 -1.42 15.45 14.31
CA ASN A 123 -0.21 14.78 13.77
C ASN A 123 0.19 13.57 14.62
N ARG A 124 0.14 13.68 15.95
CA ARG A 124 0.39 12.53 16.84
C ARG A 124 -0.65 11.42 16.67
N ARG A 125 -1.93 11.77 16.50
CA ARG A 125 -2.98 10.79 16.25
C ARG A 125 -2.74 10.04 14.94
N ARG A 126 -2.44 10.74 13.85
CA ARG A 126 -2.15 10.15 12.53
C ARG A 126 -0.89 9.30 12.54
N ALA A 127 0.18 9.76 13.20
CA ALA A 127 1.40 8.99 13.39
C ALA A 127 1.11 7.68 14.13
N ARG A 128 0.32 7.72 15.21
CA ARG A 128 -0.09 6.53 15.95
C ARG A 128 -0.91 5.56 15.09
N GLN A 129 -1.86 6.06 14.30
CA GLN A 129 -2.65 5.22 13.40
C GLN A 129 -1.77 4.52 12.36
N ALA A 130 -0.80 5.24 11.77
CA ALA A 130 0.16 4.65 10.84
C ALA A 130 1.02 3.57 11.51
N LEU A 131 1.51 3.81 12.73
CA LEU A 131 2.31 2.83 13.48
C LEU A 131 1.51 1.57 13.86
N LEU A 132 0.25 1.72 14.29
CA LEU A 132 -0.62 0.56 14.55
C LEU A 132 -0.82 -0.30 13.30
N LEU A 133 -0.94 0.33 12.14
CA LEU A 133 -1.07 -0.38 10.88
C LEU A 133 0.26 -1.05 10.45
N VAL A 134 1.41 -0.42 10.73
CA VAL A 134 2.74 -1.03 10.55
C VAL A 134 2.89 -2.31 11.37
N ASP A 135 2.51 -2.27 12.65
CA ASP A 135 2.58 -3.42 13.53
C ASP A 135 1.66 -4.55 13.04
N ARG A 136 0.42 -4.22 12.65
CA ARG A 136 -0.52 -5.19 12.07
C ARG A 136 0.04 -5.85 10.80
N ILE A 137 0.61 -5.07 9.88
CA ILE A 137 1.23 -5.61 8.66
C ILE A 137 2.42 -6.51 9.03
N LYS A 138 3.25 -6.07 9.99
CA LYS A 138 4.40 -6.84 10.45
C LYS A 138 3.96 -8.19 11.05
N GLU A 139 2.95 -8.22 11.91
CA GLU A 139 2.42 -9.46 12.49
C GLU A 139 1.90 -10.39 11.40
N ALA A 140 1.05 -9.88 10.50
CA ALA A 140 0.42 -10.68 9.45
C ALA A 140 1.42 -11.33 8.46
N ILE A 141 2.57 -10.69 8.21
CA ILE A 141 3.62 -11.24 7.33
C ILE A 141 4.66 -12.10 8.06
N HIS A 142 4.74 -12.08 9.40
CA HIS A 142 5.66 -12.94 10.18
C HIS A 142 4.97 -14.21 10.72
N GLU A 143 3.65 -14.21 10.85
CA GLU A 143 2.87 -15.36 11.36
C GLU A 143 2.59 -16.46 10.30
N ARG A 144 3.17 -16.34 9.10
CA ARG A 144 3.00 -17.29 7.99
C ARG A 144 4.35 -17.81 7.51
#